data_AF-A0A943GL43-F1
#
_entry.id   AF-A0A943GL43-F1
#
_cell.length_a   1.000
_cell.length_b   1.000
_cell.length_c   1.000
_cell.angle_alpha   90.00
_cell.angle_beta   90.00
_cell.angle_gamma   90.00
#
_symmetry.space_group_name_H-M   'P 1'
#
loop_
_entity.id
_entity.type
_entity.pdbx_description
1 polymer ?
#
loop_
_entity_poly.entity_id
_entity_poly.type
_entity_poly.pdbx_seq_one_letter_code
_entity_poly.pdbx_strand_id
1 'polypeptide(L)'
;MEIHIVELPKLKKYQYPETELLRWARFFNAENKEEMQMAVQGDKYMEKAYNRLVNLSADDEKRLEYEERQKAIRDYNHMINSGWRTGHARGYAEGRIFHYQKKK
;
A
#
# COMPACT_ATOMS: atom_id res chain seq x y z
N MET A 1 34.84 0.22 -17.08
CA MET A 1 33.76 -0.02 -16.10
C MET A 1 33.15 -1.37 -16.46
N GLU A 2 33.06 -2.27 -15.50
CA GLU A 2 32.48 -3.60 -15.66
C GLU A 2 31.24 -3.69 -14.77
N ILE A 3 30.19 -4.36 -15.24
CA ILE A 3 28.91 -4.51 -14.53
C ILE A 3 28.63 -6.00 -14.39
N HIS A 4 28.40 -6.44 -13.15
CA HIS A 4 27.97 -7.80 -12.84
C HIS A 4 26.49 -7.81 -12.50
N ILE A 5 25.74 -8.73 -13.09
CA ILE A 5 24.28 -8.88 -12.88
C ILE A 5 24.03 -10.20 -12.18
N VAL A 6 23.26 -10.16 -11.09
CA VAL A 6 22.84 -11.34 -10.31
C VAL A 6 21.35 -11.56 -10.51
N GLU A 7 20.98 -12.75 -10.99
CA GLU A 7 19.59 -13.14 -11.16
C GLU A 7 19.11 -13.96 -9.96
N LEU A 8 18.35 -13.33 -9.06
CA LEU A 8 17.84 -13.95 -7.83
C LEU A 8 17.07 -15.27 -8.07
N PRO A 9 16.22 -15.42 -9.12
CA PRO A 9 15.53 -16.69 -9.38
C PRO A 9 16.47 -17.87 -9.67
N LYS A 10 17.71 -17.62 -10.11
CA LYS A 10 18.70 -18.67 -10.36
C LYS A 10 19.33 -19.22 -9.07
N LEU A 11 19.16 -18.54 -7.92
CA LEU A 11 19.65 -19.00 -6.63
C LEU A 11 18.99 -20.32 -6.18
N LYS A 12 17.72 -20.54 -6.57
CA LYS A 12 17.00 -21.78 -6.27
C LYS A 12 17.43 -22.97 -7.15
N LYS A 13 18.12 -22.71 -8.27
CA LYS A 13 18.42 -23.71 -9.31
C LYS A 13 19.78 -24.39 -9.16
N TYR A 14 20.73 -23.72 -8.50
CA TYR A 14 22.12 -24.17 -8.41
C TYR A 14 22.66 -24.00 -6.99
N GLN A 15 23.63 -24.85 -6.62
CA GLN A 15 24.41 -24.64 -5.41
C GLN A 15 25.57 -23.69 -5.71
N TYR A 16 25.68 -22.66 -4.88
CA TYR A 16 26.75 -21.67 -4.94
C TYR A 16 27.59 -21.77 -3.66
N PRO A 17 28.89 -21.45 -3.74
CA PRO A 17 29.71 -21.36 -2.54
C PRO A 17 29.18 -20.28 -1.61
N GLU A 18 29.23 -20.56 -0.29
CA GLU A 18 28.83 -19.58 0.72
C GLU A 18 29.78 -18.39 0.69
N THR A 19 29.23 -17.24 0.32
CA THR A 19 29.94 -15.95 0.17
C THR A 19 29.06 -14.83 0.72
N GLU A 20 29.66 -13.69 1.03
CA GLU A 20 28.91 -12.51 1.47
C GLU A 20 27.87 -12.08 0.42
N LEU A 21 28.23 -12.10 -0.87
CA LEU A 21 27.31 -11.83 -1.97
C LEU A 21 26.12 -12.79 -1.98
N LEU A 22 26.36 -14.09 -1.78
CA LEU A 22 25.28 -15.09 -1.74
C LEU A 22 24.35 -14.85 -0.54
N ARG A 23 24.89 -14.46 0.61
CA ARG A 23 24.08 -14.13 1.80
C ARG A 23 23.20 -12.89 1.55
N TRP A 24 23.75 -11.84 0.95
CA TRP A 24 22.97 -10.67 0.52
C TRP A 24 21.92 -11.04 -0.53
N ALA A 25 22.27 -11.86 -1.52
CA ALA A 25 21.33 -12.29 -2.55
C ALA A 25 20.18 -13.13 -1.97
N ARG A 26 20.45 -13.98 -0.96
CA ARG A 26 19.40 -14.69 -0.21
C ARG A 26 18.51 -13.76 0.59
N PHE A 27 19.08 -12.76 1.25
CA PHE A 27 18.31 -11.73 1.95
C PHE A 27 17.34 -10.99 1.00
N PHE A 28 17.80 -10.57 -0.18
CA PHE A 28 16.93 -9.94 -1.18
C PHE A 28 15.93 -10.88 -1.84
N ASN A 29 16.22 -12.18 -1.87
CA ASN A 29 15.33 -13.19 -2.45
C ASN A 29 14.35 -13.80 -1.42
N ALA A 30 14.41 -13.39 -0.15
CA ALA A 30 13.51 -13.88 0.89
C ALA A 30 12.07 -13.44 0.60
N GLU A 31 11.12 -14.38 0.66
CA GLU A 31 9.71 -14.14 0.34
C GLU A 31 8.89 -13.74 1.58
N ASN A 32 9.38 -14.07 2.77
CA ASN A 32 8.70 -13.82 4.03
C ASN A 32 9.66 -13.33 5.12
N LYS A 33 9.08 -12.85 6.22
CA LYS A 33 9.80 -12.26 7.35
C LYS A 33 10.72 -13.26 8.05
N GLU A 34 10.29 -14.52 8.14
CA GLU A 34 11.05 -15.59 8.78
C GLU A 34 12.32 -15.91 7.97
N GLU A 35 12.21 -16.01 6.64
CA GLU A 35 13.35 -16.17 5.74
C GLU A 35 14.34 -15.00 5.83
N MET A 36 13.85 -13.75 5.89
CA MET A 36 14.72 -12.59 6.10
C MET A 36 15.45 -12.68 7.44
N GLN A 37 14.74 -13.03 8.52
CA GLN A 37 15.33 -13.15 9.85
C GLN A 37 16.43 -14.22 9.91
N MET A 38 16.20 -15.37 9.27
CA MET A 38 17.22 -16.41 9.16
C MET A 38 18.41 -15.93 8.31
N ALA A 39 18.18 -15.20 7.23
CA ALA A 39 19.24 -14.71 6.35
C ALA A 39 20.16 -13.68 7.03
N VAL A 40 19.63 -12.87 7.95
CA VAL A 40 20.40 -11.82 8.64
C VAL A 40 21.11 -12.30 9.90
N GLN A 41 20.73 -13.46 10.44
CA GLN A 41 21.25 -13.95 11.72
C GLN A 41 22.78 -14.06 11.71
N GLY A 42 23.42 -13.45 12.72
CA GLY A 42 24.87 -13.53 12.90
C GLY A 42 25.67 -12.55 12.03
N ASP A 43 25.01 -11.64 11.31
CA ASP A 43 25.68 -10.53 10.61
C ASP A 43 25.06 -9.18 10.95
N LYS A 44 25.86 -8.39 11.68
CA LYS A 44 25.48 -7.05 12.16
C LYS A 44 25.04 -6.08 11.06
N TYR A 45 25.57 -6.20 9.85
CA TYR A 45 25.22 -5.31 8.74
C TYR A 45 23.89 -5.70 8.13
N MET A 46 23.65 -7.01 7.97
CA MET A 46 22.36 -7.50 7.51
C MET A 46 21.25 -7.25 8.53
N GLU A 47 21.52 -7.47 9.82
CA GLU A 47 20.57 -7.14 10.90
C GLU A 47 20.19 -5.65 10.87
N LYS A 48 21.17 -4.76 10.66
CA LYS A 48 20.91 -3.33 10.49
C LYS A 48 20.06 -3.03 9.26
N ALA A 49 20.32 -3.70 8.13
CA ALA A 49 19.52 -3.55 6.91
C ALA A 49 18.08 -4.02 7.12
N TYR A 50 17.88 -5.18 7.75
CA TYR A 50 16.56 -5.70 8.09
C TYR A 50 15.79 -4.76 9.02
N ASN A 51 16.42 -4.27 10.09
CA ASN A 51 15.79 -3.31 11.00
C ASN A 51 15.39 -2.01 10.28
N ARG A 52 16.21 -1.54 9.34
CA ARG A 52 15.86 -0.37 8.52
C ARG A 52 14.64 -0.65 7.65
N LEU A 53 14.56 -1.83 7.04
CA LEU A 53 13.42 -2.23 6.22
C LEU A 53 12.13 -2.29 7.05
N VAL A 54 12.16 -2.94 8.23
CA VAL A 54 11.02 -3.02 9.14
C VAL A 54 10.52 -1.63 9.55
N ASN A 55 11.44 -0.73 9.88
CA ASN A 55 11.08 0.64 10.25
C ASN A 55 10.43 1.42 9.10
N LEU A 56 10.90 1.22 7.86
CA LEU A 56 10.30 1.84 6.67
C LEU A 56 8.91 1.26 6.40
N SER A 57 8.75 -0.06 6.45
CA SER A 57 7.46 -0.72 6.26
C SER A 57 6.41 -0.25 7.26
N ALA A 58 6.80 -0.06 8.52
CA ALA A 58 5.90 0.43 9.56
C ALA A 58 5.45 1.88 9.33
N ASP A 59 6.27 2.72 8.69
CA ASP A 59 5.90 4.09 8.32
C ASP A 59 4.94 4.09 7.14
N ASP A 60 5.22 3.28 6.10
CA ASP A 60 4.36 3.14 4.92
C ASP A 60 3.00 2.53 5.24
N GLU A 61 2.93 1.52 6.10
CA GLU A 61 1.67 0.92 6.57
C GLU A 61 0.81 1.94 7.30
N LYS A 62 1.39 2.69 8.25
CA LYS A 62 0.68 3.76 8.97
C LYS A 62 0.22 4.88 8.05
N ARG A 63 1.05 5.24 7.06
CA ARG A 63 0.68 6.23 6.05
C ARG A 63 -0.49 5.75 5.22
N LEU A 64 -0.48 4.48 4.79
CA LEU A 64 -1.58 3.88 4.04
C LEU A 64 -2.88 3.87 4.86
N GLU A 65 -2.83 3.42 6.11
CA GLU A 65 -3.99 3.44 7.03
C GLU A 65 -4.58 4.84 7.18
N TYR A 66 -3.71 5.85 7.29
CA TYR A 66 -4.13 7.25 7.36
C TYR A 66 -4.82 7.69 6.06
N GLU A 67 -4.23 7.40 4.90
CA GLU A 67 -4.77 7.75 3.59
C GLU A 67 -6.14 7.09 3.35
N GLU A 68 -6.29 5.81 3.70
CA GLU A 68 -7.56 5.08 3.61
C GLU A 68 -8.65 5.68 4.51
N ARG A 69 -8.28 6.03 5.75
CA ARG A 69 -9.20 6.72 6.67
C ARG A 69 -9.65 8.05 6.10
N GLN A 70 -8.73 8.87 5.57
CA GLN A 70 -9.08 10.14 4.95
C GLN A 70 -9.97 9.95 3.73
N LYS A 71 -9.71 8.93 2.91
CA LYS A 71 -10.53 8.57 1.76
C LYS A 71 -11.96 8.21 2.19
N ALA A 72 -12.13 7.37 3.21
CA ALA A 72 -13.45 6.98 3.71
C ALA A 72 -14.27 8.19 4.20
N ILE A 73 -13.63 9.13 4.91
CA ILE A 73 -14.28 10.37 5.36
C ILE A 73 -14.73 11.22 4.16
N ARG A 74 -13.86 11.38 3.15
CA ARG A 74 -14.16 12.15 1.94
C ARG A 74 -15.30 11.52 1.15
N ASP A 75 -15.27 10.20 0.98
CA ASP A 75 -16.29 9.44 0.27
C ASP A 75 -17.66 9.57 0.97
N TYR A 76 -17.69 9.45 2.30
CA TYR A 76 -18.89 9.67 3.10
C TYR A 76 -19.46 11.08 2.90
N ASN A 77 -18.63 12.12 3.04
CA ASN A 77 -19.05 13.51 2.87
C ASN A 77 -19.56 13.77 1.45
N HIS A 78 -18.92 13.18 0.44
CA HIS A 78 -19.36 13.28 -0.94
C HIS A 78 -20.75 12.68 -1.13
N MET A 79 -20.99 11.48 -0.57
CA MET A 79 -22.27 10.79 -0.63
C MET A 79 -23.40 11.59 0.03
N ILE A 80 -23.16 12.12 1.24
CA ILE A 80 -24.16 12.94 1.95
C ILE A 80 -24.49 14.22 1.16
N ASN A 81 -23.45 14.91 0.66
CA ASN A 81 -23.64 16.15 -0.10
C ASN A 81 -24.36 15.91 -1.44
N SER A 82 -24.06 14.81 -2.14
CA SER A 82 -24.75 14.47 -3.39
C SER A 82 -26.21 14.11 -3.14
N GLY A 83 -26.49 13.37 -2.06
CA GLY A 83 -27.85 13.04 -1.62
C GLY A 83 -28.66 14.30 -1.31
N TRP A 84 -28.10 15.21 -0.52
CA TRP A 84 -28.73 16.50 -0.21
C TRP A 84 -29.04 17.32 -1.45
N ARG A 85 -28.07 17.50 -2.35
CA ARG A 85 -28.28 18.26 -3.60
C ARG A 85 -29.37 17.65 -4.46
N THR A 86 -29.36 16.33 -4.62
CA THR A 86 -30.34 15.60 -5.43
C THR A 86 -31.74 15.73 -4.83
N GLY A 87 -31.87 15.52 -3.52
CA GLY A 87 -33.15 15.65 -2.81
C GLY A 87 -33.69 17.07 -2.90
N HIS A 88 -32.85 18.08 -2.70
CA HIS A 88 -33.26 19.48 -2.77
C HIS A 88 -33.72 19.88 -4.18
N ALA A 89 -32.98 19.46 -5.22
CA ALA A 89 -33.36 19.73 -6.60
C ALA A 89 -34.70 19.07 -6.98
N ARG A 90 -34.94 17.83 -6.55
CA ARG A 90 -36.23 17.13 -6.74
C ARG A 90 -37.38 17.86 -6.04
N GLY A 91 -37.20 18.23 -4.77
CA GLY A 91 -38.23 18.96 -4.02
C GLY A 91 -38.60 20.29 -4.66
N TYR A 92 -37.61 21.04 -5.17
CA TYR A 92 -37.87 22.28 -5.92
C TYR A 92 -38.64 22.02 -7.23
N ALA A 93 -38.29 20.98 -7.98
CA ALA A 93 -38.97 20.63 -9.22
C ALA A 93 -40.43 20.22 -8.97
N GLU A 94 -40.67 19.34 -8.00
CA GLU A 94 -42.00 18.87 -7.61
C GLU A 94 -42.86 20.02 -7.09
N GLY A 95 -42.32 20.89 -6.24
CA GLY A 95 -43.02 22.08 -5.74
C GLY A 95 -43.47 23.03 -6.87
N ARG A 96 -42.62 23.24 -7.89
CA ARG A 96 -43.01 24.02 -9.08
C ARG A 96 -44.14 23.35 -9.85
N ILE A 97 -44.05 22.04 -10.10
CA ILE A 97 -45.08 21.28 -10.83
C ILE A 97 -46.43 21.36 -10.10
N PHE A 98 -46.45 21.13 -8.79
CA PHE A 98 -47.66 21.23 -7.96
C PHE A 98 -48.29 22.63 -8.00
N HIS A 99 -47.47 23.69 -7.95
CA HIS A 99 -47.95 25.07 -8.07
C HIS A 99 -48.62 25.35 -9.41
N TYR A 100 -48.05 24.86 -10.52
CA TYR A 100 -48.65 25.00 -11.85
C TYR A 100 -49.98 24.25 -11.98
N GLN A 101 -50.12 23.08 -11.35
CA GLN A 101 -51.36 22.31 -11.37
C GLN A 101 -52.49 22.96 -10.56
N LYS A 102 -52.18 23.67 -9.46
CA LYS A 102 -53.17 24.41 -8.66
C LYS A 102 -53.66 25.73 -9.28
N LYS A 103 -53.00 26.22 -10.33
CA LYS A 103 -53.35 27.47 -11.03
C LYS A 103 -54.19 27.28 -12.29
N LYS A 104 -54.52 26.04 -12.65
CA LYS A 104 -55.53 25.68 -13.67
C LYS A 104 -56.83 25.32 -12.98
#